data_AF-A0A1Y1VD17-F1
#
_entry.id   AF-A0A1Y1VD17-F1
#
_cell.length_a   1.000
_cell.length_b   1.000
_cell.length_c   1.000
_cell.angle_alpha   90.00
_cell.angle_beta   90.00
_cell.angle_gamma   90.00
#
_symmetry.space_group_name_H-M   'P 1'
#
loop_
_entity.id
_entity.type
_entity.pdbx_description
1 polymer ?
#
loop_
_entity_poly.entity_id
_entity_poly.type
_entity_poly.pdbx_seq_one_letter_code
_entity_poly.pdbx_strand_id
1 'polypeptide(L)'
;MWHSARKQEKKVYAIMVDHKKRVERRKAYYESKLGDPSQLLRIAGSAVKIIPDAESYYYHENQDNLMPWQGDKEIKIDRFDGRTLLDFISEVPQDPNFKSEDDTMKEELNYERYADLINNERLQVEEKDCLEEIEREWNSILLKSSKAMKG
;
A
#
# COMPACT_ATOMS: atom_id res chain seq x y z
N MET A 1 -47.17 -8.06 -37.17
CA MET A 1 -46.40 -9.01 -36.32
C MET A 1 -44.89 -8.78 -36.36
N TRP A 2 -44.29 -8.42 -37.50
CA TRP A 2 -42.83 -8.17 -37.59
C TRP A 2 -42.37 -6.87 -36.91
N HIS A 3 -43.07 -5.75 -37.12
CA HIS A 3 -42.71 -4.47 -36.51
C HIS A 3 -42.76 -4.46 -34.97
N SER A 4 -43.69 -5.22 -34.38
CA SER A 4 -43.79 -5.41 -32.92
C SER A 4 -42.62 -6.20 -32.36
N ALA A 5 -42.20 -7.27 -33.04
CA ALA A 5 -41.03 -8.07 -32.66
C ALA A 5 -39.73 -7.24 -32.75
N ARG A 6 -39.55 -6.48 -33.83
CA ARG A 6 -38.37 -5.61 -34.03
C ARG A 6 -38.30 -4.46 -33.00
N LYS A 7 -39.47 -3.99 -32.51
CA LYS A 7 -39.55 -3.00 -31.43
C LYS A 7 -39.19 -3.60 -30.07
N GLN A 8 -39.56 -4.85 -29.79
CA GLN A 8 -39.15 -5.57 -28.58
C GLN A 8 -37.65 -5.88 -28.60
N GLU A 9 -37.13 -6.34 -29.73
CA GLU A 9 -35.70 -6.62 -29.91
C GLU A 9 -34.84 -5.37 -29.62
N LYS A 10 -35.19 -4.22 -30.18
CA LYS A 10 -34.51 -2.94 -29.88
C LYS A 10 -34.54 -2.58 -28.39
N LYS A 11 -35.65 -2.86 -27.69
CA LYS A 11 -35.76 -2.60 -26.24
C LYS A 11 -34.85 -3.54 -25.45
N VAL A 12 -34.80 -4.82 -25.78
CA VAL A 12 -33.94 -5.80 -25.10
C VAL A 12 -32.47 -5.44 -25.31
N TYR A 13 -32.06 -5.09 -26.53
CA TYR A 13 -30.71 -4.60 -26.81
C TYR A 13 -30.35 -3.35 -26.02
N ALA A 14 -31.27 -2.38 -25.91
CA ALA A 14 -31.04 -1.16 -25.12
C ALA A 14 -30.84 -1.48 -23.64
N ILE A 15 -31.64 -2.38 -23.06
CA ILE A 15 -31.49 -2.84 -21.67
C ILE A 15 -30.14 -3.53 -21.47
N MET A 16 -29.75 -4.40 -22.41
CA MET A 16 -28.47 -5.13 -22.34
C MET A 16 -27.27 -4.18 -22.38
N VAL A 17 -27.27 -3.21 -23.29
CA VAL A 17 -26.20 -2.20 -23.41
C VAL A 17 -26.12 -1.36 -22.14
N ASP A 18 -27.25 -0.95 -21.57
CA ASP A 18 -27.25 -0.17 -20.34
C ASP A 18 -26.80 -1.00 -19.13
N HIS A 19 -27.17 -2.28 -19.04
CA HIS A 19 -26.64 -3.20 -18.04
C HIS A 19 -25.11 -3.35 -18.16
N LYS A 20 -24.59 -3.54 -19.37
CA LYS A 20 -23.15 -3.62 -19.61
C LYS A 20 -22.44 -2.33 -19.18
N LYS A 21 -22.95 -1.16 -19.57
CA LYS A 21 -22.40 0.15 -19.15
C LYS A 21 -22.47 0.35 -17.63
N ARG A 22 -23.53 -0.10 -16.96
CA ARG A 22 -23.62 -0.03 -15.48
C ARG A 22 -22.60 -0.93 -14.81
N VAL A 23 -22.39 -2.14 -15.32
CA VAL A 23 -21.35 -3.05 -14.82
C VAL A 23 -19.96 -2.44 -15.01
N GLU A 24 -19.67 -1.89 -16.20
CA GLU A 24 -18.40 -1.20 -16.49
C GLU A 24 -18.17 0.01 -15.58
N ARG A 25 -19.18 0.88 -15.38
CA ARG A 25 -19.08 1.99 -14.43
C ARG A 25 -18.84 1.54 -13.00
N ARG A 26 -19.51 0.47 -12.57
CA ARG A 26 -19.35 -0.10 -11.23
C ARG A 26 -17.96 -0.71 -11.05
N LYS A 27 -17.45 -1.39 -12.07
CA LYS A 27 -16.09 -1.93 -12.11
C LYS A 27 -15.06 -0.81 -12.04
N ALA A 28 -15.16 0.21 -12.89
CA ALA A 28 -14.27 1.37 -12.90
C ALA A 28 -14.29 2.14 -11.56
N TYR A 29 -15.47 2.28 -10.93
CA TYR A 29 -15.58 2.88 -9.60
C TYR A 29 -14.82 2.06 -8.55
N TYR A 30 -14.99 0.73 -8.51
CA TYR A 30 -14.24 -0.10 -7.57
C TYR A 30 -12.75 -0.12 -7.88
N GLU A 31 -12.34 -0.17 -9.14
CA GLU A 31 -10.93 -0.10 -9.55
C GLU A 31 -10.31 1.28 -9.23
N SER A 32 -11.08 2.36 -9.21
CA SER A 32 -10.60 3.68 -8.75
C SER A 32 -10.50 3.79 -7.22
N LYS A 33 -11.17 2.90 -6.49
CA LYS A 33 -11.20 2.86 -5.01
C LYS A 33 -10.28 1.81 -4.43
N LEU A 34 -10.02 0.75 -5.18
CA LEU A 34 -8.86 -0.09 -5.02
C LEU A 34 -7.68 0.79 -5.47
N GLY A 35 -7.10 1.55 -4.55
CA GLY A 35 -5.85 2.27 -4.81
C GLY A 35 -4.75 1.32 -5.29
N ASP A 36 -3.55 1.85 -5.50
CA ASP A 36 -2.38 1.03 -5.81
C ASP A 36 -2.36 -0.20 -4.88
N PRO A 37 -2.31 -1.44 -5.39
CA PRO A 37 -2.19 -2.63 -4.56
C PRO A 37 -1.05 -2.56 -3.52
N SER A 38 -0.03 -1.73 -3.78
CA SER A 38 1.03 -1.41 -2.82
C SER A 38 0.56 -0.60 -1.60
N GLN A 39 -0.52 0.19 -1.74
CA GLN A 39 -1.17 0.95 -0.65
C GLN A 39 -2.12 0.10 0.20
N LEU A 40 -2.35 -1.17 -0.18
CA LEU A 40 -3.16 -2.13 0.58
C LEU A 40 -2.31 -2.94 1.58
N LEU A 41 -1.18 -2.38 2.04
CA LEU A 41 -0.34 -3.03 3.03
C LEU A 41 -0.99 -2.93 4.41
N ARG A 42 -1.58 -4.04 4.88
CA ARG A 42 -2.02 -4.16 6.28
C ARG A 42 -0.90 -4.78 7.11
N ILE A 43 -0.40 -4.02 8.08
CA ILE A 43 0.49 -4.55 9.10
C ILE A 43 -0.40 -5.14 10.21
N ALA A 44 -0.35 -6.45 10.38
CA ALA A 44 -1.02 -7.16 11.46
C ALA A 44 0.03 -7.79 12.38
N GLY A 45 0.02 -7.41 13.65
CA GLY A 45 0.86 -8.03 14.67
C GLY A 45 0.18 -9.27 15.26
N SER A 46 0.94 -10.33 15.48
CA SER A 46 0.54 -11.44 16.34
C SER A 46 1.52 -11.54 17.50
N ALA A 47 1.03 -11.82 18.70
CA ALA A 47 1.91 -12.13 19.82
C ALA A 47 2.66 -13.43 19.51
N VAL A 48 3.99 -13.37 19.49
CA VAL A 48 4.85 -14.55 19.26
C VAL A 48 5.65 -14.80 20.53
N LYS A 49 5.75 -16.07 20.93
CA LYS A 49 6.65 -16.47 22.01
C LYS A 49 8.08 -16.43 21.50
N ILE A 50 8.91 -15.56 22.09
CA ILE A 50 10.33 -15.50 21.78
C ILE A 50 10.97 -16.78 22.33
N ILE A 51 11.61 -17.54 21.44
CA ILE A 51 12.40 -18.71 21.80
C ILE A 51 13.86 -18.29 21.63
N PRO A 52 14.63 -18.13 22.72
CA PRO A 52 16.04 -17.80 22.61
C PRO A 52 16.78 -19.01 22.03
N ASP A 53 17.48 -18.79 20.93
CA ASP A 53 18.39 -19.75 20.32
C ASP A 53 19.82 -19.24 20.48
N ALA A 54 20.59 -19.91 21.33
CA ALA A 54 21.96 -19.52 21.63
C ALA A 54 22.89 -19.69 20.40
N GLU A 55 22.66 -20.71 19.57
CA GLU A 55 23.48 -20.92 18.37
C GLU A 55 23.22 -19.82 17.34
N SER A 56 21.94 -19.49 17.11
CA SER A 56 21.57 -18.34 16.26
C SER A 56 22.15 -17.04 16.81
N TYR A 57 22.09 -16.82 18.13
CA TYR A 57 22.70 -15.64 18.76
C TYR A 57 24.21 -15.55 18.49
N TYR A 58 24.98 -16.60 18.79
CA TYR A 58 26.43 -16.58 18.55
C TYR A 58 26.78 -16.49 17.06
N TYR A 59 25.95 -17.07 16.19
CA TYR A 59 26.11 -16.92 14.74
C TYR A 59 25.95 -15.47 14.31
N HIS A 60 24.95 -14.74 14.82
CA HIS A 60 24.71 -13.34 14.50
C HIS A 60 25.72 -12.36 15.15
N GLU A 61 26.30 -12.72 16.29
CA GLU A 61 27.38 -11.95 16.93
C GLU A 61 28.74 -12.10 16.20
N ASN A 62 28.92 -13.17 15.42
CA ASN A 62 30.17 -13.41 14.71
C ASN A 62 30.30 -12.49 13.48
N GLN A 63 31.15 -11.46 13.57
CA GLN A 63 31.39 -10.49 12.49
C GLN A 63 32.03 -11.06 11.22
N ASP A 64 32.44 -12.32 11.19
CA ASP A 64 32.93 -12.99 9.99
C ASP A 64 31.81 -13.31 8.98
N ASN A 65 30.55 -13.36 9.44
CA ASN A 65 29.40 -13.58 8.57
C ASN A 65 28.95 -12.30 7.83
N LEU A 66 29.46 -11.13 8.23
CA LEU A 66 29.11 -9.83 7.68
C LEU A 66 29.94 -9.52 6.44
N MET A 67 29.37 -8.74 5.53
CA MET A 67 30.01 -8.27 4.31
C MET A 67 30.32 -6.78 4.38
N PRO A 68 31.39 -6.29 3.73
CA PRO A 68 31.65 -4.85 3.65
C PRO A 68 30.54 -4.16 2.85
N TRP A 69 30.09 -3.00 3.33
CA TRP A 69 29.11 -2.20 2.62
C TRP A 69 29.74 -1.54 1.39
N GLN A 70 28.94 -1.35 0.34
CA GLN A 70 29.42 -0.79 -0.94
C GLN A 70 29.81 0.70 -0.83
N GLY A 71 29.13 1.47 0.03
CA GLY A 71 29.39 2.90 0.24
C GLY A 71 30.59 3.19 1.14
N ASP A 72 30.89 2.29 2.08
CA ASP A 72 32.04 2.38 2.99
C ASP A 72 32.46 0.98 3.42
N LYS A 73 33.70 0.59 3.10
CA LYS A 73 34.24 -0.74 3.37
C LYS A 73 34.61 -0.96 4.84
N GLU A 74 34.74 0.11 5.62
CA GLU A 74 34.96 0.02 7.08
C GLU A 74 33.67 -0.39 7.80
N ILE A 75 32.51 -0.19 7.16
CA ILE A 75 31.20 -0.58 7.69
C ILE A 75 30.86 -2.00 7.21
N LYS A 76 30.69 -2.92 8.16
CA LYS A 76 30.20 -4.28 7.90
C LYS A 76 28.68 -4.35 8.06
N ILE A 77 28.01 -5.06 7.15
CA ILE A 77 26.56 -5.24 7.12
C ILE A 77 26.18 -6.71 6.93
N ASP A 78 24.97 -7.07 7.35
CA ASP A 78 24.44 -8.41 7.12
C ASP A 78 24.19 -8.64 5.61
N ARG A 79 24.29 -9.88 5.14
CA ARG A 79 24.01 -10.23 3.74
C ARG A 79 22.54 -10.05 3.35
N PHE A 80 21.65 -10.06 4.33
CA PHE A 80 20.21 -9.79 4.17
C PHE A 80 19.84 -8.35 4.52
N ASP A 81 20.81 -7.49 4.81
CA ASP A 81 20.57 -6.06 5.01
C ASP A 81 20.06 -5.43 3.72
N GLY A 82 18.95 -4.70 3.77
CA GLY A 82 18.33 -4.09 2.59
C GLY A 82 19.25 -3.13 1.82
N ARG A 83 20.27 -2.57 2.47
CA ARG A 83 21.28 -1.71 1.82
C ARG A 83 22.12 -2.46 0.78
N THR A 84 22.20 -3.79 0.85
CA THR A 84 22.87 -4.62 -0.18
C THR A 84 22.16 -4.59 -1.53
N LEU A 85 20.88 -4.20 -1.56
CA LEU A 85 20.04 -4.15 -2.76
C LEU A 85 20.11 -2.79 -3.48
N LEU A 86 20.88 -1.82 -2.97
CA LEU A 86 21.02 -0.51 -3.58
C LEU A 86 22.01 -0.58 -4.74
N ASP A 87 21.51 -0.41 -5.96
CA ASP A 87 22.35 -0.35 -7.17
C ASP A 87 23.18 0.95 -7.25
N PHE A 88 22.70 2.02 -6.61
CA PHE A 88 23.31 3.34 -6.63
C PHE A 88 23.19 4.01 -5.25
N ILE A 89 24.27 4.64 -4.81
CA ILE A 89 24.34 5.42 -3.58
C ILE A 89 24.66 6.86 -3.97
N SER A 90 23.75 7.78 -3.70
CA SER A 90 23.97 9.21 -3.97
C SER A 90 25.03 9.78 -3.05
N GLU A 91 25.86 10.68 -3.58
CA GLU A 91 26.81 11.45 -2.77
C GLU A 91 26.07 12.43 -1.85
N VAL A 92 26.63 12.68 -0.67
CA VAL A 92 26.08 13.65 0.28
C VAL A 92 26.24 15.06 -0.32
N PRO A 93 25.18 15.89 -0.38
CA PRO A 93 25.28 17.26 -0.88
C PRO A 93 26.33 18.06 -0.11
N GLN A 94 27.18 18.82 -0.81
CA GLN A 94 28.26 19.59 -0.17
C GLN A 94 27.75 20.80 0.64
N ASP A 95 26.56 21.29 0.33
CA ASP A 95 25.92 22.39 1.06
C ASP A 95 24.75 21.84 1.90
N PRO A 96 24.83 21.92 3.25
CA PRO A 96 23.74 21.53 4.15
C PRO A 96 22.43 22.27 3.92
N ASN A 97 22.47 23.42 3.23
CA ASN A 97 21.34 24.30 3.01
C ASN A 97 20.80 24.25 1.57
N PHE A 98 21.39 23.40 0.70
CA PHE A 98 20.88 23.19 -0.65
C PHE A 98 19.56 22.42 -0.58
N LYS A 99 18.45 23.10 -0.88
CA LYS A 99 17.16 22.46 -1.10
C LYS A 99 17.05 22.04 -2.56
N SER A 100 17.19 20.73 -2.80
CA SER A 100 16.90 20.11 -4.09
C SER A 100 15.38 20.07 -4.36
N GLU A 101 14.96 19.83 -5.61
CA GLU A 101 13.54 19.51 -5.90
C GLU A 101 13.05 18.32 -5.05
N ASP A 102 13.94 17.35 -4.80
CA ASP A 102 13.69 16.22 -3.89
C ASP A 102 13.39 16.68 -2.46
N ASP A 103 13.97 17.77 -1.96
CA ASP A 103 13.69 18.25 -0.59
C ASP A 103 12.30 18.89 -0.47
N THR A 104 11.84 19.56 -1.53
CA THR A 104 10.47 20.07 -1.59
C THR A 104 9.48 18.91 -1.63
N MET A 105 9.77 17.88 -2.43
CA MET A 105 8.99 16.65 -2.47
C MET A 105 9.03 15.90 -1.13
N LYS A 106 10.15 15.92 -0.39
CA LYS A 106 10.24 15.36 0.97
C LYS A 106 9.32 16.09 1.95
N GLU A 107 9.24 17.42 1.89
CA GLU A 107 8.35 18.21 2.74
C GLU A 107 6.87 17.85 2.46
N GLU A 108 6.49 17.77 1.19
CA GLU A 108 5.15 17.32 0.76
C GLU A 108 4.87 15.88 1.21
N LEU A 109 5.78 14.94 0.95
CA LEU A 109 5.64 13.54 1.38
C LEU A 109 5.56 13.41 2.90
N ASN A 110 6.27 14.26 3.64
CA ASN A 110 6.20 14.28 5.09
C ASN A 110 4.85 14.82 5.58
N TYR A 111 4.27 15.81 4.91
CA TYR A 111 2.90 16.23 5.17
C TYR A 111 1.92 15.10 4.89
N GLU A 112 1.96 14.49 3.71
CA GLU A 112 1.08 13.39 3.32
C GLU A 112 1.16 12.21 4.30
N ARG A 113 2.36 11.90 4.85
CA ARG A 113 2.55 10.88 5.89
C ARG A 113 1.69 11.11 7.13
N TYR A 114 1.46 12.37 7.51
CA TYR A 114 0.75 12.74 8.72
C TYR A 114 -0.61 13.39 8.44
N ALA A 115 -1.02 13.51 7.17
CA ALA A 115 -2.22 14.24 6.76
C ALA A 115 -3.48 13.71 7.45
N ASP A 116 -3.62 12.38 7.58
CA ASP A 116 -4.76 11.75 8.25
C ASP A 116 -4.79 12.07 9.75
N LEU A 117 -3.63 12.04 10.42
CA LEU A 117 -3.53 12.40 11.84
C LEU A 117 -3.91 13.86 12.07
N ILE A 118 -3.40 14.76 11.23
CA ILE A 118 -3.72 16.20 11.28
C ILE A 118 -5.21 16.42 11.04
N ASN A 119 -5.82 15.72 10.08
CA ASN A 119 -7.24 15.82 9.81
C ASN A 119 -8.10 15.26 10.95
N ASN A 120 -7.70 14.13 11.53
CA ASN A 120 -8.39 13.52 12.67
C ASN A 120 -8.36 14.44 13.89
N GLU A 121 -7.20 15.06 14.18
CA GLU A 121 -7.07 16.07 15.23
C GLU A 121 -7.98 17.28 14.97
N ARG A 122 -7.95 17.81 13.74
CA ARG A 122 -8.82 18.94 13.33
C ARG A 122 -10.30 18.61 13.47
N LEU A 123 -10.70 17.38 13.19
CA LEU A 123 -12.08 16.89 13.29
C LEU A 123 -12.45 16.39 14.68
N GLN A 124 -11.51 16.41 15.64
CA GLN A 124 -11.68 15.88 16.99
C GLN A 124 -12.17 14.42 16.98
N VAL A 125 -11.62 13.62 16.07
CA VAL A 125 -11.88 12.18 15.99
C VAL A 125 -10.90 11.47 16.92
N GLU A 126 -11.42 10.73 17.87
CA GLU A 126 -10.62 9.89 18.75
C GLU A 126 -9.96 8.75 17.94
N GLU A 127 -8.73 8.39 18.30
CA GLU A 127 -7.96 7.34 17.60
C GLU A 127 -8.74 6.02 17.53
N LYS A 128 -9.44 5.67 18.61
CA LYS A 128 -10.26 4.46 18.69
C LYS A 128 -11.37 4.44 17.62
N ASP A 129 -12.07 5.56 17.44
CA ASP A 129 -13.19 5.64 16.49
C ASP A 129 -12.67 5.54 15.05
N CYS A 130 -11.53 6.17 14.77
CA CYS A 130 -10.83 6.06 13.49
C CYS A 130 -10.43 4.61 13.19
N LEU A 131 -9.82 3.91 14.15
CA LEU A 131 -9.42 2.50 14.00
C LEU A 131 -10.62 1.58 13.76
N GLU A 132 -11.73 1.79 14.48
CA GLU A 132 -12.98 1.04 14.27
C GLU A 132 -13.59 1.29 12.88
N GLU A 133 -13.52 2.52 12.36
CA GLU A 133 -13.94 2.84 10.99
C GLU A 133 -13.06 2.17 9.95
N ILE A 134 -11.73 2.27 10.09
CA ILE A 134 -10.75 1.59 9.22
C ILE A 134 -11.03 0.07 9.19
N GLU A 135 -11.21 -0.55 10.35
CA GLU A 135 -11.51 -1.99 10.43
C GLU A 135 -12.83 -2.35 9.73
N ARG A 136 -13.89 -1.54 9.92
CA ARG A 136 -15.17 -1.74 9.23
C ARG A 136 -15.04 -1.60 7.72
N GLU A 137 -14.34 -0.59 7.23
CA GLU A 137 -14.12 -0.38 5.80
C GLU A 137 -13.33 -1.54 5.17
N TRP A 138 -12.24 -1.96 5.80
CA TRP A 138 -11.44 -3.10 5.34
C TRP A 138 -12.23 -4.40 5.29
N ASN A 139 -12.99 -4.70 6.35
CA ASN A 139 -13.86 -5.89 6.38
C ASN A 139 -14.90 -5.83 5.26
N SER A 140 -15.45 -4.65 4.96
CA SER A 140 -16.37 -4.43 3.85
C SER A 140 -15.72 -4.71 2.49
N ILE A 141 -14.49 -4.24 2.27
CA ILE A 141 -13.72 -4.48 1.05
C ILE A 141 -13.43 -5.98 0.87
N LEU A 142 -12.95 -6.67 1.91
CA LEU A 142 -12.66 -8.11 1.88
C LEU A 142 -13.91 -8.94 1.59
N LEU A 143 -15.03 -8.62 2.24
CA LEU A 143 -16.32 -9.29 2.00
C LEU A 143 -16.81 -9.09 0.57
N LYS A 144 -16.65 -7.89 0.01
CA LYS A 144 -17.02 -7.59 -1.39
C LYS A 144 -16.12 -8.31 -2.39
N SER A 145 -14.81 -8.37 -2.14
CA SER A 145 -13.84 -9.13 -2.95
C SER A 145 -14.18 -10.63 -2.98
N SER A 146 -14.51 -11.22 -1.83
CA SER A 146 -14.89 -12.64 -1.73
C SER A 146 -16.16 -13.00 -2.52
N LYS A 147 -17.10 -12.04 -2.63
CA LYS A 147 -18.34 -12.21 -3.41
C LYS A 147 -18.11 -12.03 -4.90
N ALA A 148 -17.18 -11.15 -5.30
CA ALA A 148 -16.82 -10.92 -6.69
C ALA A 148 -16.01 -12.08 -7.29
N MET A 149 -15.25 -12.84 -6.49
CA MET A 149 -14.53 -14.04 -6.93
C MET A 149 -15.41 -15.30 -7.06
N LYS A 150 -16.62 -15.31 -6.49
CA LYS A 150 -17.51 -16.48 -6.47
C LYS A 150 -18.64 -16.44 -7.52
N GLY A 151 -18.73 -15.38 -8.31
CA GLY A 151 -19.72 -15.22 -9.40
C GLY A 151 -19.03 -15.02 -10.73
#